data_AF-A7SCF6-F1
#
_entry.id   AF-A7SCF6-F1
#
_cell.length_a   1.000
_cell.length_b   1.000
_cell.length_c   1.000
_cell.angle_alpha   90.00
_cell.angle_beta   90.00
_cell.angle_gamma   90.00
#
_symmetry.space_group_name_H-M   'P 1'
#
loop_
_entity.id
_entity.type
_entity.pdbx_description
1 polymer ?
#
loop_
_entity_poly.entity_id
_entity_poly.type
_entity_poly.pdbx_seq_one_letter_code
_entity_poly.pdbx_strand_id
1 'polypeptide(L)'
;MSPNCGQSGLIQNSLEILSTALLYTIAFLGGCNIVGMVFLCLFLTPLWFVVVLYLGWVFYDWNAPERGGHQFGSDFMRQLALFRYIRDYYPISIEKTSDLDPNKNYIFGYHPHGYVAEGAVVGLISDACGFRELFPGITTHMAVHSFPIKALLHREILMSLGFVNASRESLECILTQLGPGHSAVLVVGGAAELQHVRQGTYVVPLNNRKGFIRLALETGSPLVPVFAYGQNDVLHQLGNSVGSPWWRFNGWMGDVSKKYLGFSTRFGLIHGRFLLMPYRIPIHVVGTFFLSPVSG
;
A
#
# COMPACT_ATOMS: atom_id res chain seq x y z
N MET A 1 -12.81 15.94 39.21
CA MET A 1 -12.46 15.75 37.78
C MET A 1 -10.94 15.70 37.69
N SER A 2 -10.37 14.54 37.38
CA SER A 2 -8.91 14.36 37.36
C SER A 2 -8.30 15.07 36.15
N PRO A 3 -7.33 16.00 36.33
CA PRO A 3 -6.72 16.75 35.22
C PRO A 3 -5.95 15.86 34.22
N ASN A 4 -5.67 14.60 34.59
CA ASN A 4 -4.90 13.67 33.76
C ASN A 4 -5.69 13.07 32.58
N CYS A 5 -7.03 13.04 32.64
CA CYS A 5 -7.84 12.45 31.57
C CYS A 5 -7.85 13.34 30.31
N GLY A 6 -7.86 14.67 30.48
CA GLY A 6 -7.81 15.61 29.36
C GLY A 6 -6.45 15.68 28.67
N GLN A 7 -5.34 15.64 29.43
CA GLN A 7 -3.99 15.67 28.85
C GLN A 7 -3.65 14.37 28.11
N SER A 8 -4.04 13.21 28.64
CA SER A 8 -3.81 11.92 27.97
C SER A 8 -4.56 11.84 26.63
N GLY A 9 -5.80 12.33 26.57
CA GLY A 9 -6.58 12.39 25.33
C GLY A 9 -5.98 13.35 24.28
N LEU A 10 -5.43 14.48 24.72
CA LEU A 10 -4.75 15.43 23.82
C LEU A 10 -3.48 14.82 23.23
N ILE A 11 -2.64 14.18 24.05
CA ILE A 11 -1.41 13.51 23.58
C ILE A 11 -1.76 12.42 22.57
N GLN A 12 -2.73 11.57 22.86
CA GLN A 12 -3.17 10.50 21.95
C GLN A 12 -3.63 11.07 20.61
N ASN A 13 -4.50 12.08 20.63
CA ASN A 13 -4.98 12.75 19.42
C ASN A 13 -3.84 13.40 18.62
N SER A 14 -2.84 13.98 19.28
CA SER A 14 -1.65 14.51 18.61
C SER A 14 -0.83 13.40 17.94
N LEU A 15 -0.64 12.26 18.61
CA LEU A 15 0.10 11.12 18.06
C LEU A 15 -0.62 10.51 16.85
N GLU A 16 -1.95 10.37 16.88
CA GLU A 16 -2.78 9.95 15.74
C GLU A 16 -2.58 10.88 14.52
N ILE A 17 -2.65 12.20 14.74
CA ILE A 17 -2.49 13.20 13.69
C ILE A 17 -1.06 13.17 13.12
N LEU A 18 -0.05 13.22 13.98
CA LEU A 18 1.35 13.22 13.56
C LEU A 18 1.73 11.93 12.83
N SER A 19 1.24 10.78 13.29
CA SER A 19 1.48 9.48 12.65
C SER A 19 0.87 9.41 11.26
N THR A 20 -0.37 9.88 11.12
CA THR A 20 -1.06 9.91 9.83
C THR A 20 -0.41 10.92 8.88
N ALA A 21 -0.04 12.11 9.36
CA ALA A 21 0.68 13.09 8.58
C ALA A 21 2.05 12.55 8.12
N LEU A 22 2.75 11.80 8.99
CA LEU A 22 4.02 11.17 8.66
C LEU A 22 3.86 10.11 7.56
N LEU A 23 2.83 9.26 7.62
CA LEU A 23 2.53 8.28 6.56
C LEU A 23 2.40 8.98 5.20
N TYR A 24 1.57 10.03 5.15
CA TYR A 24 1.35 10.79 3.93
C TYR A 24 2.60 11.52 3.44
N THR A 25 3.40 12.04 4.36
CA THR A 25 4.68 12.69 4.05
C THR A 25 5.67 11.68 3.47
N ILE A 26 5.83 10.51 4.08
CA ILE A 26 6.70 9.44 3.56
C ILE A 26 6.21 8.98 2.19
N ALA A 27 4.91 8.71 2.04
CA ALA A 27 4.32 8.28 0.77
C ALA A 27 4.55 9.33 -0.34
N PHE A 28 4.37 10.62 -0.04
CA PHE A 28 4.58 11.70 -1.01
C PHE A 28 6.06 11.87 -1.35
N LEU A 29 6.94 12.01 -0.37
CA LEU A 29 8.38 12.20 -0.59
C LEU A 29 9.01 11.00 -1.30
N GLY A 30 8.57 9.79 -0.94
CA GLY A 30 8.99 8.54 -1.57
C GLY A 30 8.43 8.39 -2.98
N GLY A 31 7.15 8.67 -3.18
CA GLY A 31 6.51 8.68 -4.50
C GLY A 31 7.15 9.69 -5.45
N CYS A 32 7.55 10.86 -4.97
CA CYS A 32 8.28 11.84 -5.80
C CYS A 32 9.80 11.62 -5.84
N ASN A 33 10.31 10.58 -5.15
CA ASN A 33 11.73 10.28 -5.00
C ASN A 33 12.59 11.48 -4.51
N ILE A 34 11.98 12.38 -3.73
CA ILE A 34 12.63 13.61 -3.25
C ILE A 34 13.79 13.26 -2.31
N VAL A 35 13.59 12.28 -1.42
CA VAL A 35 14.62 11.82 -0.48
C VAL A 35 15.83 11.26 -1.23
N GLY A 36 15.58 10.47 -2.28
CA GLY A 36 16.65 9.94 -3.14
C GLY A 36 17.41 11.04 -3.87
N MET A 37 16.73 12.04 -4.42
CA MET A 37 17.39 13.18 -5.07
C MET A 37 18.26 13.98 -4.10
N VAL A 38 17.77 14.27 -2.89
CA VAL A 38 18.55 14.94 -1.84
C VAL A 38 19.75 14.09 -1.42
N PHE A 39 19.58 12.78 -1.30
CA PHE A 39 20.67 11.86 -0.99
C PHE A 39 21.75 11.85 -2.08
N LEU A 40 21.37 11.88 -3.36
CA LEU A 40 22.31 11.98 -4.47
C LEU A 40 23.09 13.30 -4.46
N CYS A 41 22.53 14.39 -3.95
CA CYS A 41 23.27 15.65 -3.77
C CYS A 41 24.46 15.51 -2.80
N LEU A 42 24.48 14.51 -1.89
CA LEU A 42 25.64 14.24 -1.03
C LEU A 42 26.88 13.84 -1.84
N PHE A 43 26.72 13.42 -3.09
CA PHE A 43 27.83 13.18 -4.01
C PHE A 43 28.67 14.44 -4.26
N LEU A 44 28.10 15.64 -4.05
CA LEU A 44 28.77 16.94 -4.16
C LEU A 44 29.49 17.34 -2.86
N THR A 45 29.52 16.48 -1.85
CA THR A 45 30.10 16.75 -0.52
C THR A 45 31.19 15.72 -0.19
N PRO A 46 31.98 15.92 0.88
CA PRO A 46 32.92 14.88 1.35
C PRO A 46 32.27 13.53 1.71
N LEU A 47 30.93 13.46 1.81
CA LEU A 47 30.17 12.24 2.07
C LEU A 47 29.85 11.41 0.82
N TRP A 48 30.43 11.72 -0.35
CA TRP A 48 30.17 11.01 -1.61
C TRP A 48 30.33 9.49 -1.52
N PHE A 49 31.25 9.00 -0.69
CA PHE A 49 31.50 7.58 -0.52
C PHE A 49 30.29 6.84 0.07
N VAL A 50 29.47 7.51 0.89
CA VAL A 50 28.21 6.94 1.42
C VAL A 50 27.22 6.68 0.28
N VAL A 51 27.14 7.62 -0.67
CA VAL A 51 26.29 7.47 -1.86
C VAL A 51 26.77 6.30 -2.72
N VAL A 52 28.08 6.19 -2.95
CA VAL A 52 28.65 5.09 -3.75
C VAL A 52 28.41 3.73 -3.07
N LEU A 53 28.61 3.63 -1.76
CA LEU A 53 28.33 2.40 -1.02
C LEU A 53 26.85 2.01 -1.12
N TYR A 54 25.94 2.97 -0.94
CA TYR A 54 24.51 2.70 -1.06
C TYR A 54 24.10 2.31 -2.50
N LEU A 55 24.62 3.00 -3.53
CA LEU A 55 24.34 2.64 -4.91
C LEU A 55 24.91 1.26 -5.27
N GLY A 56 26.08 0.90 -4.74
CA GLY A 56 26.64 -0.44 -4.84
C GLY A 56 25.73 -1.49 -4.20
N TRP A 57 25.18 -1.21 -3.02
CA TRP A 57 24.17 -2.05 -2.37
C TRP A 57 22.91 -2.19 -3.24
N VAL A 58 22.33 -1.08 -3.73
CA VAL A 58 21.14 -1.10 -4.59
C VAL A 58 21.39 -1.87 -5.88
N PHE A 59 22.58 -1.80 -6.46
CA PHE A 59 22.93 -2.58 -7.65
C PHE A 59 22.97 -4.08 -7.35
N TYR A 60 23.56 -4.47 -6.23
CA TYR A 60 23.57 -5.86 -5.77
C TYR A 60 22.15 -6.36 -5.44
N ASP A 61 21.35 -5.52 -4.79
CA ASP A 61 20.00 -5.79 -4.28
C ASP A 61 18.88 -5.45 -5.30
N TRP A 62 19.24 -5.20 -6.56
CA TRP A 62 18.34 -4.62 -7.57
C TRP A 62 17.04 -5.39 -7.76
N ASN A 63 17.12 -6.73 -7.73
CA ASN A 63 16.00 -7.64 -7.96
C ASN A 63 15.31 -8.11 -6.67
N ALA A 64 15.64 -7.54 -5.49
CA ALA A 64 14.99 -7.91 -4.24
C ALA A 64 13.46 -7.69 -4.25
N PRO A 65 12.90 -6.62 -4.86
CA PRO A 65 11.45 -6.45 -5.00
C PRO A 65 10.76 -7.58 -5.78
N GLU A 66 11.48 -8.28 -6.65
CA GLU A 66 11.00 -9.42 -7.42
C GLU A 66 11.22 -10.77 -6.71
N ARG A 67 11.91 -10.78 -5.57
CA ARG A 67 12.29 -11.98 -4.82
C ARG A 67 11.72 -11.99 -3.39
N GLY A 68 10.58 -11.33 -3.19
CA GLY A 68 9.92 -11.28 -1.88
C GLY A 68 10.37 -10.16 -0.94
N GLY A 69 11.18 -9.21 -1.40
CA GLY A 69 11.60 -8.05 -0.60
C GLY A 69 12.52 -8.40 0.57
N HIS A 70 12.56 -7.54 1.59
CA HIS A 70 13.46 -7.68 2.74
C HIS A 70 12.75 -8.33 3.90
N GLN A 71 13.08 -9.60 4.18
CA GLN A 71 12.49 -10.36 5.29
C GLN A 71 13.11 -9.96 6.64
N PHE A 72 14.40 -9.61 6.66
CA PHE A 72 15.09 -9.23 7.88
C PHE A 72 14.56 -7.90 8.41
N GLY A 73 14.12 -7.88 9.67
CA GLY A 73 13.54 -6.69 10.31
C GLY A 73 12.09 -6.40 9.91
N SER A 74 11.45 -7.22 9.07
CA SER A 74 10.07 -6.96 8.64
C SER A 74 9.08 -6.99 9.80
N ASP A 75 9.24 -7.93 10.74
CA ASP A 75 8.42 -8.01 11.94
C ASP A 75 8.48 -6.73 12.78
N PHE A 76 9.69 -6.21 13.00
CA PHE A 76 9.88 -4.97 13.72
C PHE A 76 9.17 -3.80 13.03
N MET A 77 9.33 -3.70 11.70
CA MET A 77 8.69 -2.64 10.91
C MET A 77 7.17 -2.74 10.99
N ARG A 78 6.58 -3.92 10.85
CA ARG A 78 5.12 -4.14 10.90
C ARG A 78 4.50 -3.88 12.28
N GLN A 79 5.30 -3.95 13.35
CA GLN A 79 4.86 -3.73 14.73
C GLN A 79 5.08 -2.30 15.25
N LEU A 80 5.62 -1.41 14.41
CA LEU A 80 5.84 -0.01 14.77
C LEU A 80 4.57 0.63 15.35
N ALA A 81 4.73 1.34 16.46
CA ALA A 81 3.64 2.02 17.15
C ALA A 81 2.87 3.00 16.24
N LEU A 82 3.56 3.53 15.24
CA LEU A 82 3.00 4.37 14.17
C LEU A 82 1.69 3.81 13.62
N PHE A 83 1.64 2.50 13.30
CA PHE A 83 0.47 1.89 12.69
C PHE A 83 -0.73 1.81 13.63
N ARG A 84 -0.50 1.68 14.95
CA ARG A 84 -1.59 1.70 15.95
C ARG A 84 -2.24 3.09 16.03
N TYR A 85 -1.44 4.15 15.99
CA TYR A 85 -1.96 5.52 15.95
C TYR A 85 -2.70 5.84 14.65
N ILE A 86 -2.25 5.29 13.50
CA ILE A 86 -2.96 5.45 12.22
C ILE A 86 -4.29 4.67 12.26
N ARG A 87 -4.28 3.43 12.78
CA ARG A 87 -5.50 2.64 13.00
C ARG A 87 -6.52 3.41 13.82
N ASP A 88 -6.08 4.02 14.93
CA ASP A 88 -6.96 4.76 15.85
C ASP A 88 -7.43 6.10 15.26
N TYR A 89 -6.68 6.70 14.32
CA TYR A 89 -7.10 7.89 13.57
C TYR A 89 -8.31 7.61 12.64
N TYR A 90 -8.29 6.48 11.94
CA TYR A 90 -9.32 6.05 10.96
C TYR A 90 -10.24 4.94 11.46
N PRO A 91 -10.34 4.70 12.76
CA PRO A 91 -10.79 3.41 13.32
C PRO A 91 -10.75 2.18 12.37
N ILE A 92 -9.55 1.74 11.98
CA ILE A 92 -9.39 0.64 11.01
C ILE A 92 -9.65 -0.71 11.68
N SER A 93 -10.47 -1.55 11.06
CA SER A 93 -10.78 -2.90 11.57
C SER A 93 -10.75 -3.95 10.47
N ILE A 94 -10.41 -5.20 10.83
CA ILE A 94 -10.51 -6.35 9.93
C ILE A 94 -11.64 -7.26 10.40
N GLU A 95 -12.55 -7.57 9.50
CA GLU A 95 -13.58 -8.57 9.70
C GLU A 95 -13.15 -9.88 9.04
N LYS A 96 -12.84 -10.87 9.88
CA LYS A 96 -12.50 -12.23 9.45
C LYS A 96 -13.79 -13.02 9.24
N THR A 97 -14.01 -13.48 8.01
CA THR A 97 -15.19 -14.30 7.66
C THR A 97 -14.93 -15.80 7.70
N SER A 98 -13.67 -16.23 7.55
CA SER A 98 -13.28 -17.65 7.57
C SER A 98 -11.85 -17.83 8.05
N ASP A 99 -11.53 -19.04 8.53
CA ASP A 99 -10.15 -19.46 8.76
C ASP A 99 -9.41 -19.68 7.44
N LEU A 100 -8.09 -19.48 7.46
CA LEU A 100 -7.19 -19.77 6.36
C LEU A 100 -6.17 -20.81 6.84
N ASP A 101 -5.82 -21.73 5.94
CA ASP A 101 -4.83 -22.77 6.22
C ASP A 101 -3.42 -22.18 6.15
N PRO A 102 -2.64 -22.18 7.25
CA PRO A 102 -1.29 -21.62 7.26
C PRO A 102 -0.31 -22.35 6.34
N ASN A 103 -0.66 -23.55 5.87
CA ASN A 103 0.16 -24.32 4.94
C ASN A 103 -0.07 -23.93 3.47
N LYS A 104 -0.97 -22.97 3.20
CA LYS A 104 -1.29 -22.51 1.85
C LYS A 104 -0.88 -21.05 1.64
N ASN A 105 -0.70 -20.72 0.38
CA ASN A 105 -0.41 -19.38 -0.10
C ASN A 105 -1.63 -18.82 -0.80
N TYR A 106 -1.93 -17.55 -0.58
CA TYR A 106 -3.15 -16.90 -1.04
C TYR A 106 -2.83 -15.66 -1.86
N ILE A 107 -3.76 -15.29 -2.75
CA ILE A 107 -3.77 -13.96 -3.37
C ILE A 107 -4.96 -13.18 -2.81
N PHE A 108 -4.68 -12.20 -1.97
CA PHE A 108 -5.64 -11.23 -1.45
C PHE A 108 -5.90 -10.16 -2.52
N GLY A 109 -7.08 -10.21 -3.15
CA GLY A 109 -7.53 -9.21 -4.12
C GLY A 109 -8.17 -8.03 -3.41
N TYR A 110 -7.39 -6.98 -3.13
CA TYR A 110 -7.81 -5.84 -2.34
C TYR A 110 -8.48 -4.74 -3.19
N HIS A 111 -9.56 -4.18 -2.66
CA HIS A 111 -10.31 -3.07 -3.24
C HIS A 111 -10.95 -2.18 -2.17
N PRO A 112 -11.22 -0.89 -2.47
CA PRO A 112 -10.59 -0.10 -3.52
C PRO A 112 -9.17 0.32 -3.11
N HIS A 113 -8.35 0.77 -4.05
CA HIS A 113 -7.02 1.34 -3.75
C HIS A 113 -7.09 2.55 -2.80
N GLY A 114 -8.11 3.40 -2.90
CA GLY A 114 -8.07 4.74 -2.29
C GLY A 114 -6.84 5.53 -2.77
N TYR A 115 -6.41 6.56 -2.04
CA TYR A 115 -5.17 7.29 -2.39
C TYR A 115 -3.90 6.56 -1.95
N VAL A 116 -3.87 6.04 -0.71
CA VAL A 116 -2.68 5.40 -0.10
C VAL A 116 -2.94 3.94 0.31
N ALA A 117 -4.15 3.41 0.09
CA ALA A 117 -4.57 2.06 0.47
C ALA A 117 -4.36 1.75 1.97
N GLU A 118 -4.73 2.69 2.84
CA GLU A 118 -4.56 2.63 4.29
C GLU A 118 -5.11 1.34 4.91
N GLY A 119 -6.27 0.87 4.45
CA GLY A 119 -6.85 -0.40 4.90
C GLY A 119 -5.97 -1.61 4.59
N ALA A 120 -5.27 -1.62 3.46
CA ALA A 120 -4.33 -2.69 3.13
C ALA A 120 -3.03 -2.56 3.93
N VAL A 121 -2.45 -1.36 4.03
CA VAL A 121 -1.18 -1.15 4.73
C VAL A 121 -1.33 -1.39 6.23
N VAL A 122 -2.34 -0.79 6.86
CA VAL A 122 -2.54 -0.88 8.31
C VAL A 122 -3.28 -2.17 8.69
N GLY A 123 -4.22 -2.62 7.86
CA GLY A 123 -4.97 -3.83 8.11
C GLY A 123 -4.18 -5.09 7.75
N LEU A 124 -3.78 -5.25 6.48
CA LEU A 124 -3.24 -6.51 6.00
C LEU A 124 -1.72 -6.65 6.17
N ILE A 125 -0.97 -5.55 6.15
CA ILE A 125 0.50 -5.58 6.17
C ILE A 125 1.07 -5.37 7.58
N SER A 126 0.60 -4.35 8.30
CA SER A 126 1.02 -4.11 9.68
C SER A 126 0.29 -5.01 10.67
N ASP A 127 0.83 -5.13 11.89
CA ASP A 127 0.19 -5.90 12.96
C ASP A 127 -0.78 -5.05 13.80
N ALA A 128 -1.04 -3.79 13.41
CA ALA A 128 -1.86 -2.88 14.21
C ALA A 128 -3.33 -3.33 14.36
N CYS A 129 -3.87 -4.01 13.35
CA CYS A 129 -5.24 -4.54 13.37
C CYS A 129 -5.32 -6.01 13.81
N GLY A 130 -4.21 -6.59 14.29
CA GLY A 130 -4.18 -7.97 14.76
C GLY A 130 -4.18 -9.02 13.65
N PHE A 131 -3.60 -8.72 12.47
CA PHE A 131 -3.64 -9.62 11.32
C PHE A 131 -3.02 -11.00 11.62
N ARG A 132 -1.88 -11.05 12.31
CA ARG A 132 -1.20 -12.30 12.66
C ARG A 132 -2.00 -13.14 13.64
N GLU A 133 -2.76 -12.51 14.52
CA GLU A 133 -3.65 -13.17 15.48
C GLU A 133 -4.87 -13.73 14.76
N LEU A 134 -5.41 -12.99 13.78
CA LEU A 134 -6.54 -13.43 12.96
C LEU A 134 -6.15 -14.57 12.00
N PHE A 135 -4.95 -14.52 11.43
CA PHE A 135 -4.45 -15.47 10.43
C PHE A 135 -3.04 -15.97 10.82
N PRO A 136 -2.93 -16.80 11.87
CA PRO A 136 -1.64 -17.27 12.36
C PRO A 136 -0.90 -18.07 11.29
N GLY A 137 0.39 -17.81 11.13
CA GLY A 137 1.23 -18.45 10.11
C GLY A 137 1.14 -17.83 8.72
N ILE A 138 0.29 -16.81 8.51
CA ILE A 138 0.20 -16.12 7.22
C ILE A 138 0.95 -14.78 7.27
N THR A 139 1.89 -14.61 6.34
CA THR A 139 2.61 -13.36 6.10
C THR A 139 2.24 -12.81 4.73
N THR A 140 1.73 -11.59 4.70
CA THR A 140 1.26 -10.88 3.51
C THR A 140 2.35 -10.02 2.87
N HIS A 141 2.43 -9.99 1.55
CA HIS A 141 3.36 -9.16 0.79
C HIS A 141 2.59 -8.27 -0.17
N MET A 142 2.74 -6.95 -0.08
CA MET A 142 1.95 -6.01 -0.87
C MET A 142 2.60 -5.73 -2.22
N ALA A 143 1.90 -6.08 -3.29
CA ALA A 143 2.32 -5.78 -4.65
C ALA A 143 2.01 -4.32 -5.00
N VAL A 144 3.07 -3.56 -5.29
CA VAL A 144 2.99 -2.16 -5.73
C VAL A 144 3.68 -1.96 -7.06
N HIS A 145 3.32 -0.88 -7.75
CA HIS A 145 3.98 -0.52 -9.00
C HIS A 145 5.50 -0.42 -8.82
N SER A 146 6.27 -0.66 -9.89
CA SER A 146 7.74 -0.68 -9.85
C SER A 146 8.38 0.67 -9.48
N PHE A 147 7.63 1.77 -9.63
CA PHE A 147 8.16 3.11 -9.42
C PHE A 147 8.47 3.42 -7.93
N PRO A 148 7.52 3.30 -6.98
CA PRO A 148 7.84 3.50 -5.55
C PRO A 148 8.93 2.56 -5.00
N ILE A 149 8.97 1.31 -5.46
CA ILE A 149 9.92 0.29 -4.97
C ILE A 149 11.32 0.38 -5.61
N LYS A 150 11.50 1.31 -6.56
CA LYS A 150 12.81 1.68 -7.14
C LYS A 150 13.29 3.07 -6.71
N ALA A 151 12.48 3.81 -5.96
CA ALA A 151 12.90 5.11 -5.40
C ALA A 151 13.99 4.91 -4.34
N LEU A 152 15.11 5.62 -4.48
CA LEU A 152 16.28 5.45 -3.59
C LEU A 152 15.89 5.81 -2.15
N LEU A 153 16.42 5.04 -1.20
CA LEU A 153 16.11 5.06 0.24
C LEU A 153 14.66 4.69 0.59
N HIS A 154 13.67 5.17 -0.16
CA HIS A 154 12.27 4.82 0.05
C HIS A 154 12.00 3.33 -0.19
N ARG A 155 12.68 2.72 -1.18
CA ARG A 155 12.60 1.28 -1.44
C ARG A 155 12.92 0.42 -0.22
N GLU A 156 13.87 0.85 0.62
CA GLU A 156 14.29 0.09 1.80
C GLU A 156 13.16 0.03 2.83
N ILE A 157 12.45 1.15 3.04
CA ILE A 157 11.28 1.23 3.93
C ILE A 157 10.16 0.31 3.41
N LEU A 158 9.85 0.42 2.12
CA LEU A 158 8.79 -0.37 1.50
C LEU A 158 9.11 -1.88 1.56
N MET A 159 10.29 -2.30 1.12
CA MET A 159 10.66 -3.72 1.14
C MET A 159 10.74 -4.28 2.56
N SER A 160 11.18 -3.49 3.53
CA SER A 160 11.18 -3.92 4.94
C SER A 160 9.75 -4.10 5.48
N LEU A 161 8.77 -3.35 4.97
CA LEU A 161 7.35 -3.58 5.26
C LEU A 161 6.74 -4.76 4.48
N GLY A 162 7.52 -5.44 3.62
CA GLY A 162 7.04 -6.55 2.78
C GLY A 162 6.35 -6.08 1.50
N PHE A 163 6.67 -4.89 1.01
CA PHE A 163 6.25 -4.47 -0.33
C PHE A 163 7.13 -5.09 -1.40
N VAL A 164 6.51 -5.50 -2.48
CA VAL A 164 7.15 -6.16 -3.63
C VAL A 164 6.70 -5.51 -4.93
N ASN A 165 7.41 -5.80 -6.02
CA ASN A 165 7.00 -5.34 -7.34
C ASN A 165 5.70 -6.08 -7.78
N ALA A 166 4.74 -5.35 -8.34
CA ALA A 166 3.52 -5.90 -8.92
C ALA A 166 3.75 -6.54 -10.30
N SER A 167 4.78 -7.37 -10.40
CA SER A 167 5.06 -8.19 -11.59
C SER A 167 4.60 -9.62 -11.37
N ARG A 168 4.40 -10.36 -12.47
CA ARG A 168 4.02 -11.78 -12.40
C ARG A 168 5.08 -12.59 -11.67
N GLU A 169 6.35 -12.32 -11.97
CA GLU A 169 7.50 -13.05 -11.45
C GLU A 169 7.61 -12.88 -9.93
N SER A 170 7.36 -11.66 -9.42
CA SER A 170 7.37 -11.38 -7.99
C SER A 170 6.24 -12.09 -7.24
N LEU A 171 5.03 -12.02 -7.79
CA LEU A 171 3.88 -12.72 -7.22
C LEU A 171 4.07 -14.24 -7.24
N GLU A 172 4.60 -14.79 -8.34
CA GLU A 172 4.93 -16.21 -8.44
C GLU A 172 6.00 -16.62 -7.43
N CYS A 173 7.04 -15.80 -7.23
CA CYS A 173 8.07 -16.02 -6.23
C CYS A 173 7.47 -16.11 -4.81
N ILE A 174 6.59 -15.17 -4.44
CA ILE A 174 5.90 -15.21 -3.14
C ILE A 174 5.13 -16.52 -2.96
N LEU A 175 4.37 -16.91 -3.99
CA LEU A 175 3.43 -18.03 -3.90
C LEU A 175 4.11 -19.40 -3.99
N THR A 176 5.33 -19.49 -4.53
CA THR A 176 5.97 -20.79 -4.82
C THR A 176 7.35 -20.98 -4.21
N GLN A 177 8.09 -19.90 -3.91
CA GLN A 177 9.50 -19.97 -3.51
C GLN A 177 9.76 -19.57 -2.06
N LEU A 178 8.91 -18.73 -1.46
CA LEU A 178 9.07 -18.31 -0.05
C LEU A 178 8.61 -19.36 0.97
N GLY A 179 7.97 -20.43 0.50
CA GLY A 179 7.40 -21.47 1.37
C GLY A 179 5.93 -21.21 1.74
N PRO A 180 5.33 -22.09 2.57
CA PRO A 180 3.94 -21.96 2.99
C PRO A 180 3.70 -20.73 3.88
N GLY A 181 2.48 -20.20 3.84
CA GLY A 181 2.06 -19.03 4.63
C GLY A 181 2.42 -17.70 3.99
N HIS A 182 3.20 -17.66 2.91
CA HIS A 182 3.55 -16.44 2.20
C HIS A 182 2.50 -16.10 1.14
N SER A 183 1.74 -15.02 1.38
CA SER A 183 0.60 -14.63 0.56
C SER A 183 0.78 -13.26 -0.05
N ALA A 184 0.25 -13.06 -1.26
CA ALA A 184 0.33 -11.78 -1.96
C ALA A 184 -0.93 -10.93 -1.71
N VAL A 185 -0.75 -9.63 -1.52
CA VAL A 185 -1.83 -8.64 -1.51
C VAL A 185 -1.73 -7.81 -2.78
N LEU A 186 -2.74 -7.87 -3.63
CA LEU A 186 -2.79 -7.16 -4.91
C LEU A 186 -4.00 -6.25 -4.97
N VAL A 187 -3.75 -4.95 -5.18
CA VAL A 187 -4.83 -4.01 -5.49
C VAL A 187 -5.20 -4.15 -6.96
N VAL A 188 -6.26 -4.91 -7.26
CA VAL A 188 -6.49 -5.47 -8.60
C VAL A 188 -6.76 -4.39 -9.65
N GLY A 189 -7.50 -3.33 -9.31
CA GLY A 189 -7.73 -2.24 -10.26
C GLY A 189 -6.54 -1.28 -10.41
N GLY A 190 -5.59 -1.31 -9.46
CA GLY A 190 -4.36 -0.53 -9.46
C GLY A 190 -4.59 0.97 -9.74
N ALA A 191 -3.75 1.56 -10.58
CA ALA A 191 -3.84 2.99 -10.92
C ALA A 191 -5.15 3.42 -11.59
N ALA A 192 -5.94 2.49 -12.15
CA ALA A 192 -7.25 2.84 -12.71
C ALA A 192 -8.27 3.16 -11.61
N GLU A 193 -8.16 2.55 -10.43
CA GLU A 193 -9.04 2.86 -9.28
C GLU A 193 -8.78 4.26 -8.74
N LEU A 194 -7.51 4.67 -8.64
CA LEU A 194 -7.11 6.02 -8.24
C LEU A 194 -7.82 7.12 -9.04
N GLN A 195 -8.09 6.88 -10.32
CA GLN A 195 -8.75 7.86 -11.19
C GLN A 195 -10.26 8.01 -10.91
N HIS A 196 -10.87 7.04 -10.24
CA HIS A 196 -12.29 7.00 -9.94
C HIS A 196 -12.59 7.19 -8.45
N VAL A 197 -11.58 7.49 -7.62
CA VAL A 197 -11.77 7.79 -6.20
C VAL A 197 -12.67 9.01 -6.05
N ARG A 198 -13.88 8.77 -5.53
CA ARG A 198 -14.86 9.80 -5.18
C ARG A 198 -15.63 9.32 -3.95
N GLN A 199 -16.00 10.26 -3.10
CA GLN A 199 -16.79 9.96 -1.91
C GLN A 199 -18.08 9.22 -2.21
N GLY A 200 -18.43 8.28 -1.32
CA GLY A 200 -19.66 7.51 -1.36
C GLY A 200 -19.76 6.58 -2.57
N THR A 201 -18.70 6.44 -3.37
CA THR A 201 -18.71 5.62 -4.57
C THR A 201 -17.51 4.71 -4.64
N TYR A 202 -17.75 3.51 -5.18
CA TYR A 202 -16.74 2.50 -5.39
C TYR A 202 -16.79 2.08 -6.85
N VAL A 203 -15.78 2.48 -7.62
CA VAL A 203 -15.61 2.03 -8.99
C VAL A 203 -14.41 1.09 -9.01
N VAL A 204 -14.68 -0.18 -9.28
CA VAL A 204 -13.71 -1.27 -9.21
C VAL A 204 -13.55 -1.90 -10.61
N PRO A 205 -12.55 -1.46 -11.40
CA PRO A 205 -12.37 -1.93 -12.77
C PRO A 205 -11.78 -3.35 -12.81
N LEU A 206 -12.64 -4.36 -13.05
CA LEU A 206 -12.24 -5.77 -13.06
C LEU A 206 -12.22 -6.44 -14.44
N ASN A 207 -13.03 -5.98 -15.40
CA ASN A 207 -13.34 -6.72 -16.63
C ASN A 207 -12.10 -7.23 -17.40
N ASN A 208 -11.00 -6.46 -17.39
CA ASN A 208 -9.78 -6.79 -18.12
C ASN A 208 -8.60 -7.21 -17.21
N ARG A 209 -8.84 -7.39 -15.91
CA ARG A 209 -7.79 -7.70 -14.91
C ARG A 209 -7.77 -9.19 -14.56
N LYS A 210 -7.45 -10.05 -15.54
CA LYS A 210 -7.49 -11.52 -15.35
C LYS A 210 -6.14 -12.16 -14.99
N GLY A 211 -5.05 -11.38 -14.98
CA GLY A 211 -3.69 -11.89 -14.78
C GLY A 211 -3.49 -12.60 -13.43
N PHE A 212 -4.02 -12.01 -12.35
CA PHE A 212 -3.91 -12.61 -11.00
C PHE A 212 -4.76 -13.88 -10.86
N ILE A 213 -5.89 -13.99 -11.56
CA ILE A 213 -6.71 -15.21 -11.60
C ILE A 213 -5.96 -16.31 -12.33
N ARG A 214 -5.34 -15.99 -13.47
CA ARG A 214 -4.50 -16.94 -14.20
C ARG A 214 -3.35 -17.43 -13.32
N LEU A 215 -2.69 -16.53 -12.60
CA LEU A 215 -1.60 -16.89 -11.69
C LEU A 215 -2.10 -17.76 -10.51
N ALA A 216 -3.27 -17.46 -9.96
CA ALA A 216 -3.91 -18.28 -8.93
C ALA A 216 -4.12 -19.73 -9.40
N LEU A 217 -4.61 -19.90 -10.63
CA LEU A 217 -4.81 -21.22 -11.23
C LEU A 217 -3.49 -21.95 -11.49
N GLU A 218 -2.47 -21.24 -11.99
CA GLU A 218 -1.15 -21.82 -12.29
C GLU A 218 -0.39 -22.24 -11.01
N THR A 219 -0.51 -21.48 -9.93
CA THR A 219 0.17 -21.73 -8.65
C THR A 219 -0.65 -22.57 -7.67
N GLY A 220 -1.93 -22.81 -7.95
CA GLY A 220 -2.86 -23.46 -7.01
C GLY A 220 -3.21 -22.60 -5.79
N SER A 221 -2.92 -21.30 -5.83
CA SER A 221 -3.13 -20.37 -4.70
C SER A 221 -4.56 -19.84 -4.68
N PRO A 222 -5.36 -20.05 -3.61
CA PRO A 222 -6.74 -19.56 -3.57
C PRO A 222 -6.82 -18.03 -3.55
N LEU A 223 -7.91 -17.50 -4.10
CA LEU A 223 -8.20 -16.07 -4.12
C LEU A 223 -9.01 -15.66 -2.88
N VAL A 224 -8.57 -14.62 -2.21
CA VAL A 224 -9.28 -13.99 -1.08
C VAL A 224 -9.68 -12.58 -1.50
N PRO A 225 -10.93 -12.33 -1.95
CA PRO A 225 -11.40 -10.96 -2.14
C PRO A 225 -11.38 -10.20 -0.81
N VAL A 226 -10.81 -9.00 -0.85
CA VAL A 226 -10.81 -8.07 0.29
C VAL A 226 -11.40 -6.75 -0.15
N PHE A 227 -12.36 -6.25 0.63
CA PHE A 227 -12.97 -4.97 0.39
C PHE A 227 -12.83 -4.04 1.61
N ALA A 228 -12.44 -2.79 1.39
CA ALA A 228 -12.26 -1.77 2.43
C ALA A 228 -13.32 -0.66 2.27
N TYR A 229 -14.36 -0.73 3.09
CA TYR A 229 -15.37 0.33 3.18
C TYR A 229 -14.80 1.57 3.86
N GLY A 230 -15.15 2.76 3.38
CA GLY A 230 -14.67 4.06 3.88
C GLY A 230 -13.35 4.53 3.25
N GLN A 231 -12.62 3.63 2.57
CA GLN A 231 -11.29 3.88 2.00
C GLN A 231 -11.25 5.03 0.97
N ASN A 232 -12.32 5.23 0.19
CA ASN A 232 -12.40 6.30 -0.81
C ASN A 232 -12.81 7.65 -0.21
N ASP A 233 -13.33 7.65 1.02
CA ASP A 233 -13.96 8.84 1.60
C ASP A 233 -12.94 9.70 2.38
N VAL A 234 -11.77 9.13 2.72
CA VAL A 234 -10.76 9.78 3.59
C VAL A 234 -10.21 11.08 3.02
N LEU A 235 -10.27 11.27 1.70
CA LEU A 235 -9.79 12.47 1.02
C LEU A 235 -10.74 12.87 -0.10
N HIS A 236 -10.89 14.19 -0.27
CA HIS A 236 -11.86 14.78 -1.18
C HIS A 236 -11.16 15.30 -2.42
N GLN A 237 -11.63 14.90 -3.60
CA GLN A 237 -11.14 15.45 -4.85
C GLN A 237 -11.91 16.73 -5.23
N LEU A 238 -11.22 17.86 -5.22
CA LEU A 238 -11.73 19.14 -5.70
C LEU A 238 -11.58 19.26 -7.22
N GLY A 239 -12.55 19.93 -7.84
CA GLY A 239 -12.43 20.40 -9.22
C GLY A 239 -12.41 19.32 -10.30
N ASN A 240 -12.76 18.07 -9.99
CA ASN A 240 -12.75 16.97 -10.95
C ASN A 240 -14.12 16.67 -11.58
N SER A 241 -14.96 17.70 -11.71
CA SER A 241 -16.19 17.58 -12.50
C SER A 241 -15.83 17.27 -13.96
N VAL A 242 -16.53 16.29 -14.52
CA VAL A 242 -16.27 15.79 -15.88
C VAL A 242 -16.40 16.97 -16.86
N GLY A 243 -15.37 17.17 -17.67
CA GLY A 243 -15.34 18.24 -18.68
C GLY A 243 -14.81 19.59 -18.22
N SER A 244 -14.52 19.81 -16.92
CA SER A 244 -13.89 21.04 -16.42
C SER A 244 -12.48 21.27 -17.00
N PRO A 245 -11.97 22.53 -17.02
CA PRO A 245 -10.60 22.80 -17.49
C PRO A 245 -9.54 21.99 -16.75
N TRP A 246 -9.69 21.84 -15.42
CA TRP A 246 -8.82 21.03 -14.59
C TRP A 246 -8.88 19.55 -14.95
N TRP A 247 -10.09 19.00 -15.16
CA TRP A 247 -10.27 17.61 -15.59
C TRP A 247 -9.61 17.34 -16.95
N ARG A 248 -9.74 18.28 -17.92
CA ARG A 248 -9.12 18.17 -19.25
C ARG A 248 -7.59 18.22 -19.16
N PHE A 249 -7.06 19.16 -18.39
CA PHE A 249 -5.62 19.29 -18.15
C PHE A 249 -5.03 18.05 -17.49
N ASN A 250 -5.70 17.53 -16.46
CA ASN A 250 -5.30 16.27 -15.82
C ASN A 250 -5.41 15.07 -16.74
N GLY A 251 -6.46 15.00 -17.56
CA GLY A 251 -6.61 13.97 -18.59
C GLY A 251 -5.40 13.96 -19.51
N TRP A 252 -5.08 15.13 -20.08
CA TRP A 252 -3.92 15.32 -20.95
C TRP A 252 -2.58 14.97 -20.27
N MET A 253 -2.32 15.44 -19.05
CA MET A 253 -1.11 15.08 -18.30
C MET A 253 -1.04 13.57 -18.03
N GLY A 254 -2.18 12.96 -17.68
CA GLY A 254 -2.29 11.53 -17.45
C GLY A 254 -2.02 10.69 -18.69
N ASP A 255 -2.38 11.20 -19.87
CA ASP A 255 -2.13 10.54 -21.15
C ASP A 255 -0.67 10.72 -21.61
N VAL A 256 -0.10 11.92 -21.40
CA VAL A 256 1.32 12.21 -21.65
C VAL A 256 2.22 11.34 -20.77
N SER A 257 2.00 11.33 -19.46
CA SER A 257 2.75 10.48 -18.53
C SER A 257 2.63 9.00 -18.87
N LYS A 258 1.42 8.51 -19.21
CA LYS A 258 1.25 7.12 -19.64
C LYS A 258 2.06 6.80 -20.90
N LYS A 259 2.12 7.72 -21.86
CA LYS A 259 2.86 7.56 -23.11
C LYS A 259 4.37 7.53 -22.90
N TYR A 260 4.92 8.40 -22.04
CA TYR A 260 6.37 8.57 -21.89
C TYR A 260 6.97 7.81 -20.71
N LEU A 261 6.19 7.59 -19.64
CA LEU A 261 6.64 7.00 -18.38
C LEU A 261 5.98 5.64 -18.09
N GLY A 262 5.00 5.21 -18.90
CA GLY A 262 4.32 3.92 -18.75
C GLY A 262 3.24 3.87 -17.65
N PHE A 263 3.04 4.96 -16.91
CA PHE A 263 2.00 5.08 -15.88
C PHE A 263 1.29 6.44 -15.97
N SER A 264 0.02 6.47 -15.60
CA SER A 264 -0.79 7.70 -15.69
C SER A 264 -0.71 8.50 -14.40
N THR A 265 -0.18 9.72 -14.47
CA THR A 265 -0.21 10.70 -13.38
C THR A 265 -1.36 11.68 -13.59
N ARG A 266 -2.46 11.47 -12.86
CA ARG A 266 -3.53 12.46 -12.75
C ARG A 266 -3.48 13.05 -11.35
N PHE A 267 -3.20 14.34 -11.25
CA PHE A 267 -3.11 15.06 -9.99
C PHE A 267 -4.45 15.69 -9.66
N GLY A 268 -5.25 15.03 -8.82
CA GLY A 268 -6.41 15.70 -8.24
C GLY A 268 -5.95 16.86 -7.35
N LEU A 269 -6.68 17.98 -7.34
CA LEU A 269 -6.62 18.86 -6.18
C LEU A 269 -7.31 18.09 -5.07
N ILE A 270 -6.55 17.69 -4.06
CA ILE A 270 -7.06 16.87 -2.97
C ILE A 270 -7.16 17.77 -1.75
N HIS A 271 -8.22 17.59 -0.97
CA HIS A 271 -8.44 18.29 0.27
C HIS A 271 -8.93 17.29 1.33
N GLY A 272 -8.42 17.45 2.55
CA GLY A 272 -8.87 16.74 3.73
C GLY A 272 -9.34 17.70 4.82
N ARG A 273 -9.54 17.19 6.03
CA ARG A 273 -10.00 17.93 7.22
C ARG A 273 -9.25 19.26 7.45
N PHE A 274 -7.94 19.28 7.23
CA PHE A 274 -7.12 20.50 7.24
C PHE A 274 -6.04 20.41 6.16
N LEU A 275 -6.12 21.26 5.12
CA LEU A 275 -5.29 21.18 3.93
C LEU A 275 -5.34 19.76 3.32
N LEU A 276 -4.24 19.00 3.43
CA LEU A 276 -4.10 17.64 2.91
C LEU A 276 -4.32 16.56 3.99
N MET A 277 -4.56 16.94 5.25
CA MET A 277 -4.78 15.99 6.33
C MET A 277 -6.11 15.25 6.13
N PRO A 278 -6.13 13.92 5.99
CA PRO A 278 -7.35 13.15 5.69
C PRO A 278 -8.45 13.29 6.73
N TYR A 279 -9.69 13.03 6.34
CA TYR A 279 -10.83 12.93 7.24
C TYR A 279 -10.76 11.67 8.10
N ARG A 280 -11.25 11.75 9.33
CA ARG A 280 -11.35 10.62 10.26
C ARG A 280 -12.58 9.78 9.92
N ILE A 281 -12.43 8.91 8.94
CA ILE A 281 -13.51 8.04 8.47
C ILE A 281 -13.14 6.60 8.81
N PRO A 282 -14.04 5.85 9.48
CA PRO A 282 -13.87 4.42 9.74
C PRO A 282 -13.54 3.64 8.46
N ILE A 283 -12.49 2.83 8.49
CA ILE A 283 -12.15 1.91 7.40
C ILE A 283 -12.40 0.46 7.85
N HIS A 284 -13.42 -0.17 7.29
CA HIS A 284 -13.76 -1.56 7.58
C HIS A 284 -13.28 -2.48 6.46
N VAL A 285 -12.25 -3.28 6.75
CA VAL A 285 -11.65 -4.23 5.83
C VAL A 285 -12.31 -5.60 6.02
N VAL A 286 -13.05 -6.06 5.02
CA VAL A 286 -13.75 -7.35 5.02
C VAL A 286 -13.10 -8.27 4.00
N GLY A 287 -12.57 -9.40 4.47
CA GLY A 287 -12.03 -10.45 3.61
C GLY A 287 -13.03 -11.61 3.50
N THR A 288 -13.41 -12.03 2.30
CA THR A 288 -14.27 -13.21 2.07
C THR A 288 -13.48 -14.29 1.35
N PHE A 289 -13.78 -15.56 1.57
CA PHE A 289 -13.14 -16.67 0.85
C PHE A 289 -13.87 -16.95 -0.48
N PHE A 290 -13.14 -17.02 -1.60
CA PHE A 290 -13.66 -17.64 -2.83
C PHE A 290 -13.05 -19.03 -3.02
N LEU A 291 -13.90 -19.93 -3.50
CA LEU A 291 -13.70 -21.36 -3.76
C LEU A 291 -12.29 -21.73 -4.27
N SER A 292 -11.77 -22.82 -3.71
CA SER A 292 -10.61 -23.55 -4.22
C SER A 292 -10.77 -23.86 -5.71
N PRO A 293 -9.71 -23.77 -6.53
CA PRO A 293 -9.68 -24.52 -7.78
C PRO A 293 -9.90 -25.98 -7.41
N VAL A 294 -10.85 -26.60 -8.10
CA VAL A 294 -11.33 -27.96 -7.86
C VAL A 294 -10.13 -28.92 -7.75
N SER A 295 -10.01 -29.61 -6.62
CA SER A 295 -9.22 -30.83 -6.51
C SER A 295 -9.90 -31.90 -7.36
N GLY A 296 -9.43 -32.07 -8.59
CA GLY A 296 -9.70 -33.21 -9.46
C GLY A 296 -8.56 -34.21 -9.37
#